data_AF-A0A1Y3SDD2-F1
#
_entry.id   AF-A0A1Y3SDD2-F1
#
_cell.length_a   1.000
_cell.length_b   1.000
_cell.length_c   1.000
_cell.angle_alpha   90.00
_cell.angle_beta   90.00
_cell.angle_gamma   90.00
#
_symmetry.space_group_name_H-M   'P 1'
#
loop_
_entity.id
_entity.type
_entity.pdbx_description
1 polymer ?
#
loop_
_entity_poly.entity_id
_entity_poly.type
_entity_poly.pdbx_seq_one_letter_code
_entity_poly.pdbx_strand_id
1 'polypeptide(L)'
;MYGFRDALKAKLGDKFSFKGNIISHSGQELSMADVFAKYARSHDTFTLSELQSLANNLATLIYFEAIYENSLRISRDQFVAKTAAHFPVEAMDEALDRICMGKYIPLLEATNFGAFPYVGFPWNIFLLEHYVASYSQKYMLLHSSFNGTECAGAIVKRSAGIDSFDDLIVDLLANNQIEMKKAPVLQFLSDKGYLARRRYSEIESLIIKANAQRQRKDTD
;
A
#
# COMPACT_ATOMS: atom_id res chain seq x y z
N MET A 1 -35.45 7.69 19.67
CA MET A 1 -35.41 8.91 18.83
C MET A 1 -34.97 8.48 17.44
N TYR A 2 -35.91 8.40 16.49
CA TYR A 2 -35.57 8.04 15.10
C TYR A 2 -34.94 9.27 14.44
N GLY A 3 -33.71 9.13 13.95
CA GLY A 3 -33.02 10.21 13.25
C GLY A 3 -33.64 10.47 11.87
N PHE A 4 -33.36 11.63 11.27
CA PHE A 4 -33.80 11.96 9.90
C PHE A 4 -33.47 10.84 8.88
N ARG A 5 -32.32 10.18 9.05
CA ARG A 5 -31.90 9.03 8.24
C ARG A 5 -32.85 7.84 8.38
N ASP A 6 -33.33 7.55 9.59
CA ASP A 6 -34.24 6.42 9.82
C ASP A 6 -35.60 6.68 9.18
N ALA A 7 -36.06 7.93 9.19
CA ALA A 7 -37.27 8.34 8.47
C ALA A 7 -37.11 8.19 6.95
N LEU A 8 -35.96 8.58 6.39
CA LEU A 8 -35.64 8.36 4.98
C LEU A 8 -35.61 6.87 4.64
N LYS A 9 -34.96 6.04 5.50
CA LYS A 9 -34.90 4.59 5.31
C LYS A 9 -36.28 3.95 5.36
N ALA A 10 -37.14 4.38 6.28
CA ALA A 10 -38.52 3.88 6.37
C ALA A 10 -39.36 4.26 5.14
N LYS A 11 -39.13 5.44 4.55
CA LYS A 11 -39.90 5.92 3.41
C LYS A 11 -39.39 5.44 2.05
N LEU A 12 -38.08 5.20 1.93
CA LEU A 12 -37.39 4.99 0.64
C LEU A 12 -36.58 3.68 0.59
N GLY A 13 -36.70 2.81 1.59
CA GLY A 13 -35.93 1.56 1.69
C GLY A 13 -36.25 0.52 0.61
N ASP A 14 -37.36 0.67 -0.11
CA ASP A 14 -37.70 -0.11 -1.31
C ASP A 14 -36.88 0.31 -2.54
N LYS A 15 -36.48 1.59 -2.60
CA LYS A 15 -35.78 2.19 -3.74
C LYS A 15 -34.27 2.36 -3.51
N PHE A 16 -33.85 2.46 -2.26
CA PHE A 16 -32.48 2.76 -1.89
C PHE A 16 -31.95 1.81 -0.81
N SER A 17 -30.68 1.44 -0.95
CA SER A 17 -29.92 0.73 0.07
C SER A 17 -29.18 1.72 0.97
N PHE A 18 -29.19 1.45 2.28
CA PHE A 18 -28.62 2.29 3.32
C PHE A 18 -27.53 1.52 4.07
N LYS A 19 -26.26 1.73 3.71
CA LYS A 19 -25.08 1.05 4.30
C LYS A 19 -24.14 2.05 4.96
N GLY A 20 -24.00 1.98 6.28
CA GLY A 20 -23.21 2.97 7.03
C GLY A 20 -23.76 4.39 6.80
N ASN A 21 -22.91 5.31 6.32
CA ASN A 21 -23.30 6.67 5.93
C ASN A 21 -23.69 6.82 4.45
N ILE A 22 -23.65 5.73 3.68
CA ILE A 22 -23.95 5.72 2.25
C ILE A 22 -25.45 5.49 2.03
N ILE A 23 -26.00 6.17 1.03
CA ILE A 23 -27.32 5.90 0.44
C ILE A 23 -27.08 5.66 -1.05
N SER A 24 -27.51 4.52 -1.57
CA SER A 24 -27.31 4.10 -2.96
C SER A 24 -28.59 3.49 -3.51
N HIS A 25 -28.73 3.37 -4.83
CA HIS A 25 -29.91 2.71 -5.40
C HIS A 25 -29.96 1.23 -5.00
N SER A 26 -31.17 0.72 -4.75
CA SER A 26 -31.36 -0.71 -4.49
C SER A 26 -30.88 -1.52 -5.70
N GLY A 27 -30.11 -2.59 -5.46
CA GLY A 27 -29.44 -3.38 -6.49
C GLY A 27 -28.12 -2.78 -7.03
N GLN A 28 -27.75 -1.56 -6.60
CA GLN A 28 -26.46 -0.91 -6.89
C GLN A 28 -25.79 -0.49 -5.59
N GLU A 29 -25.71 -1.43 -4.64
CA GLU A 29 -25.18 -1.14 -3.33
C GLU A 29 -23.70 -0.75 -3.41
N LEU A 30 -23.36 0.38 -2.81
CA LEU A 30 -21.98 0.85 -2.74
C LEU A 30 -21.38 0.52 -1.37
N SER A 31 -20.21 -0.12 -1.39
CA SER A 31 -19.30 -0.13 -0.24
C SER A 31 -18.57 1.22 -0.14
N MET A 32 -17.90 1.45 0.99
CA MET A 32 -17.08 2.65 1.14
C MET A 32 -15.89 2.65 0.17
N ALA A 33 -15.31 1.47 -0.11
CA ALA A 33 -14.29 1.32 -1.15
C ALA A 33 -14.82 1.74 -2.52
N ASP A 34 -16.07 1.37 -2.87
CA ASP A 34 -16.70 1.78 -4.13
C ASP A 34 -16.87 3.30 -4.24
N VAL A 35 -17.15 3.98 -3.13
CA VAL A 35 -17.24 5.45 -3.10
C VAL A 35 -15.90 6.09 -3.42
N PHE A 36 -14.81 5.62 -2.81
CA PHE A 36 -13.46 6.12 -3.11
C PHE A 36 -13.00 5.74 -4.53
N ALA A 37 -13.29 4.52 -5.00
CA ALA A 37 -13.00 4.10 -6.37
C ALA A 37 -13.76 4.97 -7.39
N LYS A 38 -15.05 5.26 -7.13
CA LYS A 38 -15.84 6.16 -7.97
C LYS A 38 -15.28 7.57 -7.97
N TYR A 39 -14.88 8.09 -6.80
CA TYR A 39 -14.24 9.40 -6.69
C TYR A 39 -12.96 9.47 -7.53
N ALA A 40 -12.07 8.47 -7.42
CA ALA A 40 -10.84 8.42 -8.20
C ALA A 40 -11.08 8.31 -9.71
N ARG A 41 -12.11 7.56 -10.14
CA ARG A 41 -12.46 7.43 -11.57
C ARG A 41 -13.11 8.67 -12.16
N SER A 42 -13.77 9.50 -11.35
CA SER A 42 -14.48 10.69 -11.83
C SER A 42 -13.62 11.96 -11.83
N HIS A 43 -12.38 11.88 -11.35
CA HIS A 43 -11.47 13.03 -11.26
C HIS A 43 -10.14 12.68 -11.91
N ASP A 44 -9.79 13.38 -12.98
CA ASP A 44 -8.49 13.19 -13.65
C ASP A 44 -7.32 13.62 -12.78
N THR A 45 -7.53 14.53 -11.83
CA THR A 45 -6.55 15.00 -10.85
C THR A 45 -7.23 15.31 -9.53
N PHE A 46 -6.61 14.94 -8.41
CA PHE A 46 -7.09 15.28 -7.07
C PHE A 46 -5.95 15.19 -6.04
N THR A 47 -6.24 15.67 -4.83
CA THR A 47 -5.27 15.80 -3.73
C THR A 47 -5.60 14.87 -2.56
N LEU A 48 -4.62 14.64 -1.70
CA LEU A 48 -4.82 13.94 -0.43
C LEU A 48 -5.76 14.73 0.48
N SER A 49 -5.70 16.07 0.46
CA SER A 49 -6.62 16.92 1.21
C SER A 49 -8.08 16.74 0.79
N GLU A 50 -8.33 16.60 -0.51
CA GLU A 50 -9.68 16.31 -1.02
C GLU A 50 -10.17 14.92 -0.57
N LEU A 51 -9.30 13.91 -0.60
CA LEU A 51 -9.63 12.59 -0.05
C LEU A 51 -9.91 12.63 1.46
N GLN A 52 -9.15 13.45 2.22
CA GLN A 52 -9.39 13.66 3.64
C GLN A 52 -10.74 14.34 3.89
N SER A 53 -11.09 15.34 3.08
CA SER A 53 -12.39 16.01 3.14
C SER A 53 -13.53 15.02 2.87
N LEU A 54 -13.41 14.19 1.83
CA LEU A 54 -14.38 13.13 1.54
C LEU A 54 -14.51 12.13 2.69
N ALA A 55 -13.39 11.66 3.24
CA ALA A 55 -13.37 10.72 4.35
C ALA A 55 -14.05 11.30 5.60
N ASN A 56 -13.77 12.57 5.92
CA ASN A 56 -14.39 13.29 7.04
C ASN A 56 -15.90 13.44 6.85
N ASN A 57 -16.35 13.82 5.65
CA ASN A 57 -17.78 13.94 5.33
C ASN A 57 -18.53 12.61 5.45
N LEU A 58 -17.85 11.50 5.20
CA LEU A 58 -18.40 10.14 5.30
C LEU A 58 -18.15 9.50 6.68
N ALA A 59 -17.52 10.21 7.62
CA ALA A 59 -17.05 9.73 8.92
C ALA A 59 -16.33 8.37 8.83
N THR A 60 -15.36 8.29 7.93
CA THR A 60 -14.61 7.06 7.63
C THR A 60 -13.13 7.36 7.41
N LEU A 61 -12.33 6.31 7.17
CA LEU A 61 -10.93 6.44 6.76
C LEU A 61 -10.82 6.43 5.23
N ILE A 62 -9.71 6.90 4.69
CA ILE A 62 -9.42 6.79 3.26
C ILE A 62 -9.15 5.32 2.91
N TYR A 63 -9.84 4.81 1.90
CA TYR A 63 -9.61 3.46 1.35
C TYR A 63 -8.53 3.56 0.28
N PHE A 64 -7.26 3.59 0.70
CA PHE A 64 -6.14 3.84 -0.21
C PHE A 64 -5.97 2.76 -1.28
N GLU A 65 -6.31 1.51 -0.99
CA GLU A 65 -6.29 0.42 -1.97
C GLU A 65 -7.19 0.76 -3.16
N ALA A 66 -8.44 1.17 -2.90
CA ALA A 66 -9.37 1.60 -3.95
C ALA A 66 -8.87 2.85 -4.71
N ILE A 67 -8.16 3.76 -4.03
CA ILE A 67 -7.54 4.92 -4.68
C ILE A 67 -6.40 4.49 -5.60
N TYR A 68 -5.48 3.65 -5.13
CA TYR A 68 -4.33 3.19 -5.92
C TYR A 68 -4.76 2.29 -7.08
N GLU A 69 -5.83 1.51 -6.93
CA GLU A 69 -6.41 0.73 -8.02
C GLU A 69 -6.94 1.59 -9.17
N ASN A 70 -7.42 2.81 -8.89
CA ASN A 70 -8.16 3.64 -9.85
C ASN A 70 -7.46 4.95 -10.25
N SER A 71 -6.35 5.31 -9.60
CA SER A 71 -5.57 6.52 -9.89
C SER A 71 -4.08 6.22 -9.82
N LEU A 72 -3.24 7.20 -10.13
CA LEU A 72 -1.80 7.14 -9.96
C LEU A 72 -1.37 8.22 -8.97
N ARG A 73 -0.62 7.85 -7.95
CA ARG A 73 -0.06 8.80 -6.98
C ARG A 73 1.28 9.31 -7.48
N ILE A 74 1.38 10.61 -7.76
CA ILE A 74 2.57 11.23 -8.35
C ILE A 74 3.38 12.05 -7.34
N SER A 75 2.84 12.32 -6.16
CA SER A 75 3.56 12.97 -5.07
C SER A 75 2.90 12.66 -3.72
N ARG A 76 3.42 13.27 -2.64
CA ARG A 76 2.82 13.15 -1.30
C ARG A 76 1.35 13.57 -1.30
N ASP A 77 0.99 14.59 -2.06
CA ASP A 77 -0.35 15.16 -2.03
C ASP A 77 -1.14 14.90 -3.32
N GLN A 78 -0.50 14.66 -4.46
CA GLN A 78 -1.21 14.63 -5.75
C GLN A 78 -1.42 13.24 -6.32
N PHE A 79 -2.62 13.05 -6.86
CA PHE A 79 -3.08 11.90 -7.62
C PHE A 79 -3.58 12.35 -8.99
N VAL A 80 -3.38 11.50 -10.00
CA VAL A 80 -3.81 11.72 -11.38
C VAL A 80 -4.46 10.46 -11.96
N ALA A 81 -5.15 10.56 -13.08
CA ALA A 81 -5.61 9.40 -13.84
C ALA A 81 -4.43 8.51 -14.25
N LYS A 82 -4.62 7.19 -14.25
CA LYS A 82 -3.55 6.23 -14.64
C LYS A 82 -3.04 6.46 -16.07
N THR A 83 -3.90 6.98 -16.95
CA THR A 83 -3.56 7.32 -18.33
C THR A 83 -2.62 8.52 -18.46
N ALA A 84 -2.40 9.29 -17.39
CA ALA A 84 -1.50 10.45 -17.40
C ALA A 84 -0.01 10.07 -17.41
N ALA A 85 0.34 8.82 -17.11
CA ALA A 85 1.71 8.31 -17.18
C ALA A 85 1.79 7.08 -18.09
N HIS A 86 2.91 6.93 -18.77
CA HIS A 86 3.25 5.71 -19.50
C HIS A 86 4.55 5.15 -18.96
N PHE A 87 4.51 3.96 -18.37
CA PHE A 87 5.69 3.31 -17.80
C PHE A 87 6.35 2.42 -18.86
N PRO A 88 7.61 2.69 -19.26
CA PRO A 88 8.40 1.75 -20.03
C PRO A 88 8.89 0.63 -19.10
N VAL A 89 8.02 -0.36 -18.87
CA VAL A 89 8.15 -1.36 -17.81
C VAL A 89 9.48 -2.12 -17.85
N GLU A 90 9.95 -2.51 -19.05
CA GLU A 90 11.23 -3.21 -19.19
C GLU A 90 12.42 -2.34 -18.73
N ALA A 91 12.52 -1.12 -19.23
CA ALA A 91 13.59 -0.18 -18.86
C ALA A 91 13.53 0.22 -17.37
N MET A 92 12.32 0.32 -16.81
CA MET A 92 12.13 0.55 -15.38
C MET A 92 12.62 -0.63 -14.54
N ASP A 93 12.27 -1.85 -14.93
CA ASP A 93 12.71 -3.06 -14.23
C ASP A 93 14.23 -3.27 -14.34
N GLU A 94 14.84 -2.96 -15.48
CA GLU A 94 16.31 -2.92 -15.61
C GLU A 94 16.97 -1.85 -14.73
N ALA A 95 16.30 -0.72 -14.51
CA ALA A 95 16.80 0.29 -13.59
C ALA A 95 16.72 -0.18 -12.14
N LEU A 96 15.68 -0.93 -11.77
CA LEU A 96 15.56 -1.57 -10.46
C LEU A 96 16.59 -2.69 -10.27
N ASP A 97 16.98 -3.42 -11.33
CA ASP A 97 18.04 -4.44 -11.26
C ASP A 97 19.38 -3.86 -10.78
N ARG A 98 19.67 -2.60 -11.13
CA ARG A 98 20.90 -1.89 -10.71
C ARG A 98 20.89 -1.44 -9.24
N ILE A 99 19.71 -1.37 -8.62
CA ILE A 99 19.53 -0.90 -7.24
C ILE A 99 19.28 -2.09 -6.30
N CYS A 100 18.43 -3.03 -6.69
CA CYS A 100 18.09 -4.21 -5.91
C CYS A 100 19.06 -5.35 -6.20
N MET A 101 20.23 -5.32 -5.56
CA MET A 101 21.27 -6.35 -5.73
C MET A 101 20.88 -7.70 -5.11
N GLY A 102 20.11 -7.69 -4.01
CA GLY A 102 19.68 -8.89 -3.29
C GLY A 102 18.32 -9.45 -3.76
N LYS A 103 17.64 -10.17 -2.85
CA LYS A 103 16.25 -10.64 -3.04
C LYS A 103 15.24 -9.49 -2.99
N TYR A 104 15.53 -8.48 -2.17
CA TYR A 104 14.67 -7.33 -1.93
C TYR A 104 15.50 -6.15 -1.45
N ILE A 105 14.90 -4.96 -1.48
CA ILE A 105 15.42 -3.72 -0.89
C ILE A 105 14.26 -2.97 -0.21
N PRO A 106 14.47 -2.31 0.95
CA PRO A 106 13.46 -1.40 1.49
C PRO A 106 13.08 -0.33 0.47
N LEU A 107 11.79 -0.01 0.42
CA LEU A 107 11.29 1.02 -0.49
C LEU A 107 11.96 2.39 -0.22
N LEU A 108 12.25 2.71 1.05
CA LEU A 108 12.93 3.94 1.44
C LEU A 108 14.39 4.02 0.98
N GLU A 109 15.05 2.89 0.69
CA GLU A 109 16.45 2.88 0.24
C GLU A 109 16.57 3.07 -1.28
N ALA A 110 15.49 2.87 -2.03
CA ALA A 110 15.44 3.09 -3.48
C ALA A 110 15.31 4.59 -3.83
N THR A 111 16.37 5.37 -3.57
CA THR A 111 16.38 6.84 -3.71
C THR A 111 17.08 7.35 -4.98
N ASN A 112 17.87 6.51 -5.65
CA ASN A 112 18.65 6.92 -6.81
C ASN A 112 17.82 6.89 -8.11
N PHE A 113 16.96 7.88 -8.30
CA PHE A 113 16.07 7.97 -9.46
C PHE A 113 16.74 8.43 -10.76
N GLY A 114 18.02 8.81 -10.74
CA GLY A 114 18.71 9.33 -11.92
C GLY A 114 18.79 8.32 -13.08
N ALA A 115 18.64 7.03 -12.79
CA ALA A 115 18.63 5.96 -13.78
C ALA A 115 17.24 5.63 -14.33
N PHE A 116 16.18 6.28 -13.83
CA PHE A 116 14.80 5.93 -14.19
C PHE A 116 14.35 6.75 -15.41
N PRO A 117 13.74 6.12 -16.44
CA PRO A 117 13.18 6.83 -17.58
C PRO A 117 12.10 7.82 -17.14
N TYR A 118 11.97 8.92 -17.88
CA TYR A 118 10.92 9.90 -17.63
C TYR A 118 9.55 9.36 -18.04
N VAL A 119 8.55 9.52 -17.15
CA VAL A 119 7.19 8.96 -17.32
C VAL A 119 6.09 10.03 -17.29
N GLY A 120 6.46 11.30 -17.50
CA GLY A 120 5.56 12.45 -17.38
C GLY A 120 5.66 13.16 -16.02
N PHE A 121 6.16 12.48 -14.99
CA PHE A 121 6.27 13.02 -13.64
C PHE A 121 7.67 12.80 -13.05
N PRO A 122 8.17 13.71 -12.19
CA PRO A 122 9.39 13.48 -11.43
C PRO A 122 9.26 12.27 -10.52
N TRP A 123 10.25 11.39 -10.57
CA TRP A 123 10.31 10.23 -9.68
C TRP A 123 10.47 10.65 -8.22
N ASN A 124 9.69 9.98 -7.38
CA ASN A 124 9.73 10.07 -5.93
C ASN A 124 9.21 8.75 -5.37
N ILE A 125 9.30 8.59 -4.04
CA ILE A 125 8.91 7.34 -3.40
C ILE A 125 7.44 6.96 -3.61
N PHE A 126 6.51 7.92 -3.71
CA PHE A 126 5.09 7.63 -3.92
C PHE A 126 4.82 7.07 -5.32
N LEU A 127 5.48 7.65 -6.33
CA LEU A 127 5.38 7.16 -7.70
C LEU A 127 6.06 5.79 -7.84
N LEU A 128 7.20 5.59 -7.18
CA LEU A 128 7.89 4.30 -7.15
C LEU A 128 7.05 3.23 -6.44
N GLU A 129 6.49 3.51 -5.26
CA GLU A 129 5.59 2.61 -4.53
C GLU A 129 4.48 2.09 -5.45
N HIS A 130 3.86 3.00 -6.19
CA HIS A 130 2.79 2.66 -7.11
C HIS A 130 3.29 1.82 -8.29
N TYR A 131 4.44 2.20 -8.88
CA TYR A 131 5.05 1.43 -9.98
C TYR A 131 5.30 -0.03 -9.59
N VAL A 132 5.96 -0.28 -8.45
CA VAL A 132 6.27 -1.64 -8.00
C VAL A 132 5.04 -2.41 -7.52
N ALA A 133 3.99 -1.72 -7.06
CA ALA A 133 2.74 -2.37 -6.66
C ALA A 133 1.92 -2.88 -7.85
N SER A 134 1.93 -2.17 -8.99
CA SER A 134 0.91 -2.37 -10.05
C SER A 134 1.45 -2.58 -11.45
N TYR A 135 2.72 -2.29 -11.74
CA TYR A 135 3.23 -2.26 -13.12
C TYR A 135 4.44 -3.15 -13.36
N SER A 136 5.37 -3.23 -12.40
CA SER A 136 6.59 -4.02 -12.54
C SER A 136 6.32 -5.51 -12.79
N GLN A 137 7.08 -6.09 -13.73
CA GLN A 137 7.02 -7.51 -14.08
C GLN A 137 8.09 -8.32 -13.34
N LYS A 138 9.23 -7.72 -13.01
CA LYS A 138 10.31 -8.38 -12.24
C LYS A 138 10.15 -8.21 -10.72
N TYR A 139 9.47 -7.15 -10.29
CA TYR A 139 9.34 -6.80 -8.89
C TYR A 139 7.89 -6.73 -8.43
N MET A 140 7.70 -6.83 -7.13
CA MET A 140 6.44 -6.58 -6.44
C MET A 140 6.67 -5.77 -5.18
N LEU A 141 5.64 -5.01 -4.78
CA LEU A 141 5.59 -4.37 -3.47
C LEU A 141 5.07 -5.37 -2.43
N LEU A 142 5.84 -5.61 -1.37
CA LEU A 142 5.36 -6.27 -0.17
C LEU A 142 5.33 -5.26 0.97
N HIS A 143 4.14 -5.03 1.52
CA HIS A 143 3.90 -4.04 2.57
C HIS A 143 2.70 -4.42 3.42
N SER A 144 2.45 -3.68 4.51
CA SER A 144 1.26 -3.87 5.34
C SER A 144 0.00 -3.22 4.76
N SER A 145 0.13 -2.02 4.17
CA SER A 145 -0.96 -1.24 3.59
C SER A 145 -0.41 0.03 2.93
N PHE A 146 -1.18 0.64 2.04
CA PHE A 146 -0.91 2.02 1.60
C PHE A 146 -1.20 3.04 2.71
N ASN A 147 -0.54 4.20 2.68
CA ASN A 147 -0.73 5.25 3.67
C ASN A 147 -0.61 6.65 3.03
N GLY A 148 -1.33 7.63 3.59
CA GLY A 148 -1.32 9.01 3.13
C GLY A 148 -0.03 9.78 3.42
N THR A 149 0.73 9.44 4.45
CA THR A 149 1.90 10.28 4.85
C THR A 149 3.24 9.72 4.43
N GLU A 150 3.38 8.39 4.49
CA GLU A 150 4.65 7.67 4.39
C GLU A 150 4.46 6.40 3.58
N CYS A 151 5.42 6.08 2.73
CA CYS A 151 5.49 4.79 2.06
C CYS A 151 6.35 3.84 2.90
N ALA A 152 5.91 2.61 3.07
CA ALA A 152 6.62 1.59 3.82
C ALA A 152 6.48 0.23 3.14
N GLY A 153 7.48 -0.62 3.34
CA GLY A 153 7.55 -1.95 2.73
C GLY A 153 8.83 -2.15 1.93
N ALA A 154 8.83 -3.17 1.10
CA ALA A 154 9.98 -3.56 0.30
C ALA A 154 9.62 -3.78 -1.16
N ILE A 155 10.60 -3.49 -2.02
CA ILE A 155 10.61 -3.91 -3.41
C ILE A 155 11.25 -5.29 -3.44
N VAL A 156 10.49 -6.31 -3.83
CA VAL A 156 10.91 -7.71 -3.78
C VAL A 156 10.95 -8.28 -5.19
N LYS A 157 12.05 -8.97 -5.54
CA LYS A 157 12.13 -9.71 -6.80
C LYS A 157 11.10 -10.83 -6.79
N ARG A 158 10.29 -10.95 -7.85
CA ARG A 158 9.32 -12.05 -7.97
C ARG A 158 10.00 -13.43 -8.00
N SER A 159 11.25 -13.50 -8.46
CA SER A 159 12.05 -14.71 -8.45
C SER A 159 12.62 -15.10 -7.08
N ALA A 160 12.41 -14.30 -6.03
CA ALA A 160 12.98 -14.55 -4.71
C ALA A 160 12.26 -15.64 -3.90
N GLY A 161 11.06 -16.06 -4.33
CA GLY A 161 10.21 -17.01 -3.59
C GLY A 161 9.68 -16.44 -2.27
N ILE A 162 9.45 -15.13 -2.21
CA ILE A 162 8.89 -14.40 -1.07
C ILE A 162 7.62 -13.73 -1.60
N ASP A 163 6.47 -14.31 -1.27
CA ASP A 163 5.19 -13.94 -1.90
C ASP A 163 4.24 -13.18 -0.96
N SER A 164 4.60 -13.07 0.32
CA SER A 164 3.82 -12.34 1.32
C SER A 164 4.69 -11.45 2.20
N PHE A 165 4.09 -10.40 2.76
CA PHE A 165 4.78 -9.52 3.69
C PHE A 165 5.22 -10.26 4.97
N ASP A 166 4.46 -11.29 5.38
CA ASP A 166 4.83 -12.18 6.48
C ASP A 166 6.10 -12.99 6.16
N ASP A 167 6.21 -13.55 4.95
CA ASP A 167 7.40 -14.29 4.50
C ASP A 167 8.62 -13.38 4.42
N LEU A 168 8.43 -12.14 3.97
CA LEU A 168 9.47 -11.13 3.95
C LEU A 168 9.98 -10.83 5.36
N ILE A 169 9.08 -10.59 6.32
CA ILE A 169 9.47 -10.37 7.71
C ILE A 169 10.23 -11.59 8.23
N VAL A 170 9.74 -12.81 7.99
CA VAL A 170 10.43 -14.03 8.46
C VAL A 170 11.84 -14.14 7.88
N ASP A 171 12.04 -13.94 6.58
CA ASP A 171 13.37 -13.95 5.95
C ASP A 171 14.27 -12.82 6.49
N LEU A 172 13.73 -11.61 6.65
CA LEU A 172 14.44 -10.47 7.25
C LEU A 172 14.96 -10.77 8.65
N LEU A 173 14.06 -11.21 9.54
CA LEU A 173 14.42 -11.50 10.92
C LEU A 173 15.38 -12.68 10.98
N ALA A 174 15.21 -13.74 10.18
CA ALA A 174 16.13 -14.87 10.17
C ALA A 174 17.56 -14.47 9.79
N ASN A 175 17.72 -13.52 8.85
CA ASN A 175 19.01 -13.12 8.27
C ASN A 175 19.70 -11.91 8.95
N ASN A 176 19.08 -11.25 9.94
CA ASN A 176 19.65 -10.06 10.60
C ASN A 176 19.90 -10.28 12.09
N GLN A 177 21.05 -9.87 12.62
CA GLN A 177 21.34 -9.98 14.05
C GLN A 177 20.52 -8.96 14.87
N ILE A 178 19.38 -9.40 15.38
CA ILE A 178 18.46 -8.63 16.22
C ILE A 178 18.02 -9.48 17.41
N GLU A 179 17.68 -8.81 18.51
CA GLU A 179 17.02 -9.46 19.64
C GLU A 179 15.60 -9.86 19.25
N MET A 180 15.30 -11.16 19.37
CA MET A 180 14.05 -11.76 18.90
C MET A 180 12.92 -11.58 19.92
N LYS A 181 12.66 -10.31 20.25
CA LYS A 181 11.58 -9.83 21.09
C LYS A 181 10.77 -8.79 20.32
N LYS A 182 9.48 -8.68 20.66
CA LYS A 182 8.52 -7.81 19.98
C LYS A 182 8.99 -6.37 19.80
N ALA A 183 9.46 -5.71 20.86
CA ALA A 183 9.84 -4.30 20.80
C ALA A 183 11.10 -4.06 19.93
N PRO A 184 12.23 -4.75 20.12
CA PRO A 184 13.39 -4.63 19.23
C PRO A 184 13.08 -4.95 17.76
N VAL A 185 12.25 -5.95 17.50
CA VAL A 185 11.84 -6.33 16.13
C VAL A 185 11.01 -5.23 15.46
N LEU A 186 9.98 -4.71 16.15
CA LEU A 186 9.16 -3.63 15.60
C LEU A 186 9.97 -2.33 15.40
N GLN A 187 10.92 -2.08 16.29
CA GLN A 187 11.88 -0.98 16.16
C GLN A 187 12.71 -1.13 14.88
N PHE A 188 13.36 -2.29 14.71
CA PHE A 188 14.16 -2.60 13.53
C PHE A 188 13.37 -2.46 12.23
N LEU A 189 12.16 -3.05 12.17
CA LEU A 189 11.32 -2.99 10.97
C LEU A 189 10.90 -1.55 10.63
N SER A 190 10.65 -0.73 11.64
CA SER A 190 10.31 0.68 11.46
C SER A 190 11.50 1.52 11.02
N ASP A 191 12.67 1.35 11.67
CA ASP A 191 13.88 2.09 11.35
C ASP A 191 14.40 1.80 9.94
N LYS A 192 14.18 0.56 9.46
CA LYS A 192 14.52 0.15 8.09
C LYS A 192 13.45 0.47 7.06
N GLY A 193 12.31 1.05 7.44
CA GLY A 193 11.26 1.45 6.49
C GLY A 193 10.31 0.36 6.03
N TYR A 194 10.36 -0.84 6.62
CA TYR A 194 9.41 -1.91 6.32
C TYR A 194 8.02 -1.61 6.92
N LEU A 195 7.99 -0.92 8.07
CA LEU A 195 6.76 -0.49 8.73
C LEU A 195 6.74 1.02 8.94
N ALA A 196 5.64 1.67 8.57
CA ALA A 196 5.42 3.09 8.89
C ALA A 196 5.21 3.33 10.39
N ARG A 197 4.73 2.32 11.13
CA ARG A 197 4.49 2.40 12.57
C ARG A 197 4.99 1.14 13.25
N ARG A 198 5.46 1.25 14.49
CA ARG A 198 5.92 0.14 15.34
C ARG A 198 4.75 -0.74 15.84
N ARG A 199 3.95 -1.26 14.92
CA ARG A 199 2.82 -2.16 15.17
C ARG A 199 2.60 -3.07 13.96
N TYR A 200 2.44 -4.35 14.22
CA TYR A 200 2.03 -5.36 13.25
C TYR A 200 1.40 -6.51 14.03
N SER A 201 0.17 -6.92 13.69
CA SER A 201 -0.62 -7.82 14.55
C SER A 201 0.03 -9.19 14.70
N GLU A 202 0.57 -9.73 13.61
CA GLU A 202 1.12 -11.08 13.56
C GLU A 202 2.57 -11.19 14.05
N ILE A 203 3.18 -10.10 14.53
CA ILE A 203 4.64 -10.03 14.71
C ILE A 203 5.20 -11.11 15.66
N GLU A 204 4.45 -11.48 16.69
CA GLU A 204 4.89 -12.50 17.66
C GLU A 204 4.98 -13.88 17.01
N SER A 205 4.01 -14.24 16.14
CA SER A 205 4.03 -15.51 15.42
C SER A 205 5.18 -15.56 14.41
N LEU A 206 5.47 -14.44 13.75
CA LEU A 206 6.56 -14.31 12.78
C LEU A 206 7.95 -14.41 13.44
N ILE A 207 8.12 -13.85 14.64
CA ILE A 207 9.37 -13.99 15.43
C ILE A 207 9.66 -15.46 15.73
N ILE A 208 8.64 -16.24 16.11
CA ILE A 208 8.79 -17.68 16.39
C ILE A 208 9.24 -18.42 15.13
N LYS A 209 8.59 -18.16 13.98
CA LYS A 209 8.96 -18.75 12.68
C LYS A 209 10.39 -18.40 12.28
N ALA A 210 10.77 -17.14 12.40
CA ALA A 210 12.11 -16.66 12.04
C ALA A 210 13.21 -17.28 12.92
N ASN A 211 12.97 -17.43 14.22
CA ASN A 211 13.90 -18.12 15.13
C ASN A 211 14.12 -19.58 14.73
N ALA A 212 13.04 -20.31 14.42
CA ALA A 212 13.15 -21.69 13.97
C ALA A 212 13.94 -21.80 12.66
N GLN A 213 13.77 -20.86 11.73
CA GLN A 213 14.54 -20.81 10.49
C GLN A 213 16.01 -20.49 10.72
N ARG A 214 16.33 -19.55 11.63
CA ARG A 214 17.72 -19.21 11.98
C ARG A 214 18.46 -20.41 12.56
N GLN A 215 17.85 -21.12 13.52
CA GLN A 215 18.46 -22.28 14.15
C GLN A 215 18.76 -23.39 13.13
N ARG A 216 17.88 -23.63 12.15
CA ARG A 216 18.14 -24.61 11.09
C ARG A 216 19.37 -24.23 10.26
N LYS A 217 19.53 -22.96 9.90
CA LYS A 217 20.70 -22.47 9.16
C LYS A 217 22.00 -22.57 9.94
N ASP A 218 21.96 -22.40 11.26
CA ASP A 218 23.15 -22.51 12.10
C ASP A 218 23.61 -23.98 12.31
N THR A 219 22.79 -24.96 11.91
CA THR A 219 23.08 -26.40 12.05
C THR A 219 23.57 -27.05 10.75
N ASP A 220 23.47 -26.34 9.61
CA ASP A 220 23.93 -26.76 8.27
C ASP A 220 25.30 -26.16 7.92
#